data_AF-A0A1G7GDD0-F1
#
_entry.id   AF-A0A1G7GDD0-F1
#
_cell.length_a   1.000
_cell.length_b   1.000
_cell.length_c   1.000
_cell.angle_alpha   90.00
_cell.angle_beta   90.00
_cell.angle_gamma   90.00
#
_symmetry.space_group_name_H-M   'P 1'
#
loop_
_entity.id
_entity.type
_entity.pdbx_description
1 polymer ?
#
loop_
_entity_poly.entity_id
_entity_poly.type
_entity_poly.pdbx_seq_one_letter_code
_entity_poly.pdbx_strand_id
1 'polypeptide(L)'
;MTFWNQAFRPDLNARSEEAKQFYAKVEFAYTLANFIAAIMFLIGSAMAFWPSTGTVSTWMFIFGSIVFAIKPTLNAWREWKLFQMGDASKLADDLESS
;
A
#
# COMPACT_ATOMS: atom_id res chain seq x y z
N MET A 1 10.71 -14.48 -1.70
CA MET A 1 9.81 -13.33 -1.46
C MET A 1 8.36 -13.80 -1.59
N THR A 2 7.95 -14.70 -0.68
CA THR A 2 6.74 -15.53 -0.85
C THR A 2 5.85 -15.49 0.40
N PHE A 3 6.18 -14.66 1.39
CA PHE A 3 5.52 -14.61 2.69
C PHE A 3 4.16 -13.90 2.64
N TRP A 4 3.93 -13.00 1.67
CA TRP A 4 2.71 -12.18 1.63
C TRP A 4 1.60 -12.71 0.71
N ASN A 5 1.86 -13.64 -0.20
CA ASN A 5 0.85 -14.12 -1.16
C ASN A 5 -0.04 -15.28 -0.65
N GLN A 6 0.23 -15.80 0.55
CA GLN A 6 -0.43 -17.01 1.05
C GLN A 6 -1.27 -16.84 2.33
N ALA A 7 -1.22 -15.69 3.01
CA ALA A 7 -1.84 -15.56 4.32
C ALA A 7 -3.37 -15.40 4.32
N PHE A 8 -4.03 -15.06 3.19
CA PHE A 8 -5.47 -14.84 3.19
C PHE A 8 -6.13 -15.27 1.87
N ARG A 9 -6.43 -16.57 1.75
CA ARG A 9 -7.49 -17.05 0.86
C ARG A 9 -8.53 -17.83 1.66
N PRO A 10 -9.46 -17.15 2.36
CA PRO A 10 -10.83 -17.63 2.33
C PRO A 10 -11.31 -17.40 0.90
N ASP A 11 -11.32 -18.46 0.09
CA ASP A 11 -12.22 -18.67 -1.04
C ASP A 11 -12.79 -17.43 -1.80
N LEU A 12 -11.92 -16.49 -2.22
CA LEU A 12 -12.29 -15.34 -3.05
C LEU A 12 -12.86 -15.71 -4.45
N ASN A 13 -12.94 -17.00 -4.78
CA ASN A 13 -13.58 -17.47 -6.00
C ASN A 13 -15.07 -17.12 -6.08
N ALA A 14 -15.72 -16.78 -4.95
CA ALA A 14 -17.14 -16.43 -4.91
C ALA A 14 -17.44 -14.92 -5.04
N ARG A 15 -16.44 -14.02 -5.04
CA ARG A 15 -16.67 -12.58 -5.26
C ARG A 15 -16.49 -12.26 -6.73
N SER A 16 -17.51 -11.70 -7.36
CA SER A 16 -17.72 -11.54 -8.81
C SER A 16 -16.47 -11.20 -9.62
N GLU A 17 -16.42 -11.63 -10.89
CA GLU A 17 -15.34 -11.30 -11.85
C GLU A 17 -15.03 -9.79 -11.92
N GLU A 18 -16.02 -8.94 -11.64
CA GLU A 18 -15.89 -7.48 -11.56
C GLU A 18 -14.95 -7.04 -10.44
N ALA A 19 -15.00 -7.69 -9.28
CA ALA A 19 -14.12 -7.38 -8.15
C ALA A 19 -12.64 -7.71 -8.46
N LYS A 20 -12.40 -8.79 -9.19
CA LYS A 20 -11.05 -9.17 -9.64
C LYS A 20 -10.48 -8.14 -10.62
N GLN A 21 -11.29 -7.68 -11.57
CA GLN A 21 -10.89 -6.64 -12.53
C GLN A 21 -10.60 -5.30 -11.85
N PHE A 22 -11.42 -4.89 -10.88
CA PHE A 22 -11.18 -3.68 -10.10
C PHE A 22 -9.86 -3.76 -9.33
N TYR A 23 -9.62 -4.89 -8.63
CA TYR A 23 -8.39 -5.10 -7.88
C TYR A 23 -7.14 -5.04 -8.77
N ALA A 24 -7.18 -5.66 -9.96
CA ALA A 24 -6.07 -5.62 -10.90
C ALA A 24 -5.74 -4.19 -11.37
N LYS A 25 -6.76 -3.35 -11.65
CA LYS A 25 -6.57 -1.94 -12.03
C LYS A 25 -5.95 -1.12 -10.92
N VAL A 26 -6.40 -1.33 -9.68
CA VAL A 26 -5.87 -0.65 -8.49
C VAL A 26 -4.40 -1.03 -8.25
N GLU A 27 -4.06 -2.30 -8.33
CA GLU A 27 -2.69 -2.78 -8.13
C GLU A 27 -1.72 -2.26 -9.21
N PHE A 28 -2.20 -2.19 -10.46
CA PHE A 28 -1.46 -1.54 -11.55
C PHE A 28 -1.25 -0.05 -11.29
N ALA A 29 -2.28 0.67 -10.85
CA ALA A 29 -2.18 2.10 -10.53
C ALA A 29 -1.16 2.37 -9.41
N TYR A 30 -1.13 1.53 -8.36
CA TYR A 30 -0.09 1.65 -7.32
C TYR A 30 1.32 1.36 -7.84
N THR A 31 1.45 0.39 -8.74
CA THR A 31 2.75 0.09 -9.35
C THR A 31 3.25 1.28 -10.16
N LEU A 32 2.38 1.90 -10.95
CA LEU A 32 2.70 3.11 -11.70
C LEU A 32 3.08 4.27 -10.76
N ALA A 33 2.33 4.48 -9.68
CA ALA A 33 2.63 5.50 -8.67
C ALA A 33 4.02 5.28 -8.05
N ASN A 34 4.39 4.03 -7.73
CA ASN A 34 5.72 3.71 -7.20
C ASN A 34 6.83 3.99 -8.22
N PHE A 35 6.63 3.72 -9.51
CA PHE A 35 7.59 4.09 -10.55
C PHE A 35 7.75 5.61 -10.66
N ILE A 36 6.65 6.36 -10.60
CA ILE A 36 6.69 7.82 -10.59
C ILE A 36 7.51 8.32 -9.39
N ALA A 37 7.24 7.81 -8.19
CA ALA A 37 7.99 8.17 -6.99
C ALA A 37 9.49 7.86 -7.14
N ALA A 38 9.85 6.69 -7.67
CA ALA A 38 11.23 6.31 -7.91
C ALA A 38 11.95 7.26 -8.88
N ILE A 39 11.27 7.68 -9.96
CA ILE A 39 11.81 8.67 -10.91
C ILE A 39 12.02 10.01 -10.22
N MET A 40 11.07 10.47 -9.40
CA MET A 40 11.22 11.72 -8.65
C MET A 40 12.42 11.67 -7.71
N PHE A 41 12.62 10.57 -6.99
CA PHE A 41 13.80 10.38 -6.15
C PHE A 41 15.10 10.37 -6.94
N LEU A 42 15.13 9.70 -8.09
CA LEU A 42 16.31 9.65 -8.95
C LEU A 42 16.67 11.05 -9.48
N ILE A 43 15.68 11.79 -9.98
CA ILE A 43 15.87 13.16 -10.47
C ILE A 43 16.28 14.09 -9.32
N GLY A 44 15.59 14.02 -8.18
CA GLY A 44 15.93 14.78 -6.98
C GLY A 44 17.36 14.51 -6.52
N SER A 45 17.79 13.25 -6.54
CA SER A 45 19.17 12.84 -6.21
C SER A 45 20.19 13.46 -7.16
N ALA A 46 19.91 13.43 -8.47
CA ALA A 46 20.79 14.07 -9.46
C ALA A 46 20.85 15.59 -9.27
N MET A 47 19.71 16.24 -9.05
CA MET A 47 19.65 17.69 -8.83
C MET A 47 20.36 18.13 -7.55
N ALA A 48 20.51 17.26 -6.55
CA ALA A 48 21.19 17.59 -5.30
C ALA A 48 22.70 17.90 -5.48
N PHE A 49 23.32 17.52 -6.61
CA PHE A 49 24.73 17.81 -6.89
C PHE A 49 25.00 19.29 -7.22
N TRP A 50 23.96 20.06 -7.60
CA TRP A 50 24.11 21.48 -7.94
C TRP A 50 23.47 22.37 -6.86
N PRO A 51 24.23 23.35 -6.31
CA PRO A 51 23.70 24.25 -5.28
C PRO A 51 22.46 25.05 -5.72
N SER A 52 22.36 25.39 -7.01
CA SER A 52 21.24 26.16 -7.58
C SER A 52 19.91 25.39 -7.60
N THR A 53 19.92 24.07 -7.49
CA THR A 53 18.73 23.20 -7.62
C THR A 53 18.33 22.52 -6.31
N GLY A 54 18.99 22.86 -5.18
CA GLY A 54 18.75 22.23 -3.88
C GLY A 54 17.30 22.30 -3.40
N THR A 55 16.65 23.47 -3.48
CA THR A 55 15.24 23.61 -3.09
C THR A 55 14.32 22.71 -3.90
N VAL A 56 14.53 22.64 -5.22
CA VAL A 56 13.71 21.80 -6.11
C VAL A 56 13.97 20.32 -5.87
N SER A 57 15.23 19.94 -5.64
CA SER A 57 15.62 18.58 -5.24
C SER A 57 14.88 18.13 -3.98
N THR A 58 14.87 18.96 -2.93
CA THR A 58 14.15 18.67 -1.68
C THR A 58 12.66 18.41 -1.92
N TRP A 59 12.00 19.24 -2.74
CA TRP A 59 10.59 19.04 -3.06
C TRP A 59 10.33 17.77 -3.87
N MET A 60 11.23 17.39 -4.79
CA MET A 60 11.16 16.09 -5.49
C MET A 60 11.15 14.92 -4.51
N PHE A 61 12.00 14.95 -3.48
CA PHE A 61 12.00 13.94 -2.42
C PHE A 61 10.73 13.97 -1.57
N ILE A 62 10.21 15.14 -1.20
CA ILE A 62 8.98 15.23 -0.41
C ILE A 62 7.81 14.63 -1.18
N PHE A 63 7.58 15.07 -2.41
CA PHE A 63 6.45 14.56 -3.21
C PHE A 63 6.62 13.10 -3.60
N GLY A 64 7.83 12.67 -3.96
CA GLY A 64 8.13 11.25 -4.19
C GLY A 64 7.80 10.40 -2.96
N SER A 65 8.12 10.89 -1.76
CA SER A 65 7.84 10.18 -0.49
C SER A 65 6.35 10.06 -0.21
N ILE A 66 5.58 11.13 -0.45
CA ILE A 66 4.13 11.11 -0.30
C ILE A 66 3.52 10.04 -1.21
N VAL A 67 3.90 10.01 -2.50
CA VAL A 67 3.39 9.04 -3.48
C VAL A 67 3.79 7.61 -3.10
N PHE A 68 5.05 7.41 -2.72
CA PHE A 68 5.59 6.11 -2.33
C PHE A 68 4.89 5.53 -1.08
N ALA A 69 4.46 6.38 -0.14
CA ALA A 69 3.87 5.94 1.12
C ALA A 69 2.42 5.43 1.01
N ILE A 70 1.70 5.73 -0.09
CA ILE A 70 0.25 5.46 -0.19
C ILE A 70 -0.06 3.97 -0.06
N LYS A 71 0.56 3.11 -0.88
CA LYS A 71 0.29 1.66 -0.89
C LYS A 71 0.63 0.97 0.44
N PRO A 72 1.85 1.12 1.01
CA PRO A 72 2.16 0.47 2.28
C PRO A 72 1.25 0.95 3.41
N THR A 73 0.85 2.23 3.42
CA THR A 73 -0.07 2.78 4.43
C THR A 73 -1.45 2.11 4.35
N LEU A 74 -2.00 1.94 3.15
CA LEU A 74 -3.30 1.28 2.98
C LEU A 74 -3.26 -0.20 3.33
N ASN A 75 -2.17 -0.89 3.00
CA ASN A 75 -1.96 -2.29 3.42
C ASN A 75 -1.89 -2.41 4.95
N ALA A 76 -1.11 -1.54 5.60
CA ALA A 76 -1.00 -1.50 7.06
C ALA A 76 -2.35 -1.21 7.73
N TRP A 77 -3.10 -0.24 7.21
CA TRP A 77 -4.44 0.08 7.73
C TRP A 77 -5.41 -1.11 7.59
N ARG A 78 -5.39 -1.80 6.44
CA ARG A 78 -6.20 -3.00 6.21
C ARG A 78 -5.83 -4.12 7.18
N GLU A 79 -4.53 -4.37 7.37
CA GLU A 79 -4.02 -5.40 8.30
C GLU A 79 -4.44 -5.09 9.74
N TRP A 80 -4.33 -3.84 10.19
CA TRP A 80 -4.83 -3.43 11.50
C TRP A 80 -6.34 -3.66 11.62
N LYS A 81 -7.15 -3.25 10.63
CA LYS A 81 -8.60 -3.47 10.69
C LYS A 81 -8.97 -4.94 10.78
N LEU A 82 -8.28 -5.82 10.05
CA LEU A 82 -8.49 -7.27 10.13
C LEU A 82 -8.09 -7.84 11.49
N PHE A 83 -6.98 -7.37 12.07
CA PHE A 83 -6.56 -7.74 13.42
C PHE A 83 -7.64 -7.39 14.46
N GLN A 84 -8.19 -6.17 14.41
CA GLN A 84 -9.29 -5.76 15.30
C GLN A 84 -10.55 -6.62 15.11
N MET A 85 -10.89 -7.01 13.87
CA MET A 85 -12.06 -7.85 13.60
C MET A 85 -11.86 -9.29 14.08
N GLY A 86 -10.66 -9.86 13.95
CA GLY A 86 -10.34 -11.20 14.45
C GLY A 86 -10.35 -11.29 15.97
N ASP A 87 -9.95 -10.21 16.65
CA ASP A 87 -10.10 -10.09 18.10
C ASP A 87 -11.58 -9.86 18.49
N ALA A 88 -12.31 -9.06 17.71
CA ALA A 88 -13.74 -8.81 17.94
C ALA A 88 -14.62 -10.05 17.73
N SER A 89 -14.31 -10.89 16.72
CA SER A 89 -15.06 -12.14 16.49
C SER A 89 -14.85 -13.13 17.63
N LYS A 90 -13.61 -13.26 18.13
CA LYS A 90 -13.32 -14.12 19.29
C LYS A 90 -14.05 -13.67 20.56
N LEU A 91 -14.09 -12.36 20.80
CA LEU A 91 -14.82 -11.81 21.95
C LEU A 91 -16.34 -12.08 21.85
N ALA A 92 -16.91 -12.07 20.65
CA ALA A 92 -18.32 -12.38 20.44
C ALA A 92 -18.62 -13.87 20.72
N ASP A 93 -17.77 -14.79 20.25
CA ASP A 93 -17.92 -16.24 20.49
C ASP A 93 -17.82 -16.59 21.99
N ASP A 94 -16.94 -15.91 22.74
CA ASP A 94 -16.79 -16.09 24.19
C ASP A 94 -18.01 -15.56 24.99
N LEU A 95 -18.70 -14.53 24.48
CA LEU A 95 -19.88 -13.94 25.12
C LEU A 95 -21.17 -14.71 24.81
N GLU A 96 -21.28 -15.36 23.66
CA GLU A 96 -22.45 -16.22 23.32
C GLU A 96 -22.38 -17.61 24.00
N SER A 97 -21.19 -18.04 24.43
CA SER A 97 -20.98 -19.33 25.10
C SER A 97 -21.05 -19.27 26.64
N SER A 98 -21.33 -18.09 27.21
CA SER A 98 -21.44 -17.83 28.67
C SER A 98 -22.88 -17.52 29.10
#